data_AF-A0A3R9T4S7-F1
#
_entry.id   AF-A0A3R9T4S7-F1
#
_cell.length_a   1.000
_cell.length_b   1.000
_cell.length_c   1.000
_cell.angle_alpha   90.00
_cell.angle_beta   90.00
_cell.angle_gamma   90.00
#
_symmetry.space_group_name_H-M   'P 1'
#
loop_
_entity.id
_entity.type
_entity.pdbx_description
1 polymer ?
#
loop_
_entity_poly.entity_id
_entity_poly.type
_entity_poly.pdbx_seq_one_letter_code
_entity_poly.pdbx_strand_id
1 'polypeptide(L)'
;MPPTIRRSHTPGQGIPVETAWILVRLRKNPAEADYALARGRAVRSGTPGIHFDDWSSLPPREKERRSSWLRRHGRSPFQQLQISEQFLVLAGISVTDWGPPPTDGPSTTATQPRA
;
A
#
# COMPACT_ATOMS: atom_id res chain seq x y z
N MET A 1 -5.52 -20.63 -0.80
CA MET A 1 -5.32 -19.79 -2.01
C MET A 1 -4.36 -18.67 -1.64
N PRO A 2 -3.24 -18.46 -2.35
CA PRO A 2 -2.39 -17.30 -2.09
C PRO A 2 -3.14 -16.02 -2.49
N PRO A 3 -2.96 -14.90 -1.78
CA PRO A 3 -3.55 -13.63 -2.19
C PRO A 3 -2.97 -13.22 -3.54
N THR A 4 -3.85 -12.97 -4.52
CA THR A 4 -3.47 -12.47 -5.84
C THR A 4 -2.91 -11.06 -5.68
N ILE A 5 -1.59 -10.94 -5.64
CA ILE A 5 -0.87 -9.65 -5.56
C ILE A 5 -1.13 -8.89 -6.86
N ARG A 6 -1.99 -7.88 -6.83
CA ARG A 6 -2.25 -7.02 -7.97
C ARG A 6 -1.36 -5.77 -7.85
N ARG A 7 -0.32 -5.70 -8.69
CA ARG A 7 0.52 -4.50 -8.82
C ARG A 7 -0.28 -3.46 -9.60
N SER A 8 -0.62 -2.34 -8.97
CA SER A 8 -1.30 -1.22 -9.63
C SER A 8 -0.25 -0.26 -10.20
N HIS A 9 -0.44 0.10 -11.47
CA HIS A 9 0.52 0.80 -12.32
C HIS A 9 0.37 2.32 -12.21
N THR A 10 0.38 2.87 -10.99
CA THR A 10 0.26 4.31 -10.77
C THR A 10 1.43 4.80 -9.92
N PRO A 11 2.56 5.18 -10.55
CA PRO A 11 3.78 5.53 -9.85
C PRO A 11 3.56 6.76 -8.96
N GLY A 12 3.89 6.63 -7.67
CA GLY A 12 4.11 7.78 -6.79
C GLY A 12 2.91 8.69 -6.50
N GLN A 13 1.69 8.32 -6.91
CA GLN A 13 0.50 9.10 -6.55
C GLN A 13 0.22 8.87 -5.06
N GLY A 14 0.41 9.91 -4.26
CA GLY A 14 0.06 9.89 -2.84
C GLY A 14 -1.41 9.51 -2.65
N ILE A 15 -1.72 8.93 -1.49
CA ILE A 15 -3.11 8.66 -1.11
C ILE A 15 -3.93 9.96 -1.19
N PRO A 16 -5.17 9.93 -1.73
CA PRO A 16 -6.04 11.09 -1.71
C PRO A 16 -6.21 11.64 -0.29
N VAL A 17 -6.31 12.96 -0.13
CA VAL A 17 -6.40 13.62 1.19
C VAL A 17 -7.56 13.07 2.02
N GLU A 18 -8.72 12.86 1.38
CA GLU A 18 -9.90 12.29 2.03
C GLU A 18 -9.64 10.86 2.54
N THR A 19 -8.95 10.03 1.74
CA THR A 19 -8.53 8.69 2.15
C THR A 19 -7.55 8.75 3.33
N ALA A 20 -6.56 9.64 3.28
CA ALA A 20 -5.60 9.84 4.37
C ALA A 20 -6.31 10.22 5.68
N TRP A 21 -7.28 11.13 5.59
CA TRP A 21 -8.06 11.59 6.73
C TRP A 21 -8.90 10.45 7.34
N ILE A 22 -9.59 9.66 6.51
CA ILE A 22 -10.39 8.52 6.97
C ILE A 22 -9.51 7.53 7.75
N LEU A 23 -8.33 7.20 7.21
CA LEU A 23 -7.43 6.21 7.81
C LEU A 23 -6.83 6.73 9.13
N VAL A 24 -6.37 7.98 9.17
CA VAL A 24 -5.85 8.60 10.40
C VAL A 24 -6.94 8.71 11.46
N ARG A 25 -8.16 9.06 11.06
CA ARG A 25 -9.28 9.22 11.98
C ARG A 25 -9.73 7.89 12.57
N LEU A 26 -9.85 6.84 11.75
CA LEU A 26 -10.12 5.48 12.23
C LEU A 26 -9.07 5.00 13.23
N ARG A 27 -7.78 5.28 12.95
CA ARG A 27 -6.70 4.89 13.86
C ARG A 27 -6.79 5.60 15.21
N LYS A 28 -7.20 6.87 15.22
CA LYS A 28 -7.35 7.68 16.44
C LYS A 28 -8.63 7.33 17.22
N ASN A 29 -9.72 7.05 16.52
CA ASN A 29 -11.02 6.77 17.11
C ASN A 29 -11.72 5.61 16.40
N PRO A 30 -11.48 4.35 16.83
CA PRO A 30 -12.12 3.17 16.25
C PRO A 30 -13.65 3.15 16.35
N ALA A 31 -14.23 3.90 17.29
CA ALA A 31 -15.69 4.01 17.44
C ALA A 31 -16.37 4.70 16.24
N GLU A 32 -15.61 5.41 15.40
CA GLU A 32 -16.12 6.04 14.18
C GLU A 32 -16.04 5.13 12.94
N ALA A 33 -15.85 3.81 13.13
CA ALA A 33 -15.74 2.85 12.03
C ALA A 33 -16.89 2.94 11.03
N ASP A 34 -18.15 3.05 11.49
CA ASP A 34 -19.32 3.12 10.60
C ASP A 34 -19.32 4.40 9.75
N TYR A 35 -18.92 5.52 10.34
CA TYR A 35 -18.77 6.78 9.63
C TYR A 35 -17.65 6.71 8.58
N ALA A 36 -16.51 6.13 8.95
CA ALA A 36 -15.38 5.90 8.06
C ALA A 36 -15.74 4.95 6.89
N LEU A 37 -16.55 3.91 7.15
CA LEU A 37 -17.08 3.01 6.12
C LEU A 37 -17.99 3.78 5.14
N ALA A 38 -18.92 4.59 5.66
CA ALA A 38 -19.84 5.37 4.84
C ALA A 38 -19.09 6.36 3.94
N ARG A 39 -18.09 7.08 4.49
CA ARG A 39 -17.26 8.01 3.71
C ARG A 39 -16.34 7.29 2.72
N GLY A 40 -15.74 6.17 3.10
CA GLY A 40 -14.92 5.37 2.18
C GLY A 40 -15.69 4.96 0.92
N ARG A 41 -16.94 4.51 1.11
CA ARG A 41 -17.80 4.09 0.00
C ARG A 41 -18.15 5.23 -0.94
N ALA A 42 -18.30 6.44 -0.42
CA ALA A 42 -18.59 7.64 -1.20
C ALA A 42 -17.40 8.08 -2.08
N VAL A 43 -16.18 7.66 -1.76
CA VAL A 43 -14.93 8.08 -2.42
C VAL A 43 -14.29 6.89 -3.15
N ARG A 44 -15.08 5.83 -3.42
CA ARG A 44 -14.60 4.58 -4.00
C ARG A 44 -13.80 4.86 -5.28
N SER A 45 -12.55 4.42 -5.28
CA SER A 45 -11.66 4.47 -6.44
C SER A 45 -10.93 3.15 -6.62
N GLY A 46 -10.94 2.63 -7.85
CA GLY A 46 -10.25 1.39 -8.20
C GLY A 46 -10.77 0.14 -7.48
N THR A 47 -9.93 -0.89 -7.40
CA THR A 47 -10.21 -2.13 -6.66
C THR A 47 -9.89 -1.90 -5.18
N PRO A 48 -10.84 -2.08 -4.25
CA PRO A 48 -10.59 -1.92 -2.82
C PRO A 48 -9.54 -2.90 -2.28
N GLY A 49 -8.84 -2.51 -1.21
CA GLY A 49 -7.81 -3.33 -0.57
C GLY A 49 -6.44 -2.67 -0.59
N ILE A 50 -5.42 -3.48 -0.28
CA ILE A 50 -4.01 -3.05 -0.27
C ILE A 50 -3.38 -3.40 -1.62
N HIS A 51 -2.75 -2.41 -2.24
CA HIS A 51 -1.91 -2.60 -3.42
C HIS A 51 -0.48 -2.25 -3.06
N PHE A 52 0.49 -2.90 -3.69
CA PHE A 52 1.90 -2.56 -3.47
C PHE A 52 2.42 -1.65 -4.59
N ASP A 53 3.19 -0.66 -4.18
CA ASP A 53 3.85 0.26 -5.10
C ASP A 53 4.90 -0.49 -5.93
N ASP A 54 5.07 -0.03 -7.17
CA ASP A 54 6.13 -0.55 -8.03
C ASP A 54 7.40 0.27 -7.82
N TRP A 55 8.27 -0.25 -6.97
CA TRP A 55 9.57 0.37 -6.70
C TRP A 55 10.36 0.65 -7.97
N SER A 56 10.27 -0.18 -9.01
CA SER A 56 11.07 0.02 -10.23
C SER A 56 10.72 1.35 -10.92
N SER A 57 9.44 1.72 -10.88
CA SER A 57 8.88 2.93 -11.47
C SER A 57 9.12 4.23 -10.68
N LEU A 58 9.61 4.13 -9.43
CA LEU A 58 9.82 5.30 -8.57
C LEU A 58 11.07 6.10 -8.97
N PRO A 59 11.01 7.45 -8.93
CA PRO A 59 12.20 8.30 -9.07
C PRO A 59 13.26 7.98 -7.99
N PRO A 60 14.57 8.10 -8.30
CA PRO A 60 15.65 7.78 -7.34
C PRO A 60 15.51 8.48 -5.98
N ARG A 61 15.15 9.78 -5.98
CA ARG A 61 14.94 10.56 -4.75
C ARG A 61 13.83 9.97 -3.86
N GLU A 62 12.76 9.46 -4.48
CA GLU A 62 11.63 8.89 -3.75
C GLU A 62 11.95 7.49 -3.23
N LYS A 63 12.70 6.68 -4.01
CA LYS A 63 13.27 5.41 -3.54
C LYS A 63 14.11 5.63 -2.29
N GLU A 64 15.04 6.58 -2.33
CA GLU A 64 15.93 6.86 -1.21
C GLU A 64 15.18 7.35 0.04
N ARG A 65 14.20 8.25 -0.13
CA ARG A 65 13.34 8.73 0.96
C ARG A 65 12.58 7.58 1.63
N ARG A 66 11.97 6.70 0.83
CA ARG A 66 11.19 5.55 1.34
C ARG A 66 12.09 4.50 1.98
N SER A 67 13.24 4.18 1.37
CA SER A 67 14.23 3.28 1.96
C SER A 67 14.76 3.80 3.29
N SER A 68 15.06 5.10 3.40
CA SER A 68 15.48 5.74 4.66
C SER A 68 14.40 5.68 5.73
N TRP A 69 13.13 5.83 5.36
CA TRP A 69 12.02 5.65 6.29
C TRP A 69 11.90 4.20 6.75
N LEU A 70 11.89 3.24 5.83
CA LEU A 70 11.75 1.81 6.14
C LEU A 70 12.92 1.32 6.99
N ARG A 71 14.15 1.80 6.75
CA ARG A 71 15.31 1.52 7.61
C ARG A 71 15.13 2.05 9.03
N ARG A 72 14.49 3.21 9.20
CA ARG A 72 14.27 3.84 10.52
C ARG A 72 13.09 3.23 11.28
N HIS A 73 12.02 2.88 10.59
CA HIS A 73 10.74 2.53 11.21
C HIS A 73 10.34 1.06 11.04
N GLY A 74 11.03 0.31 10.17
CA GLY A 74 10.74 -1.09 9.83
C GLY A 74 9.41 -1.34 9.10
N ARG A 75 8.57 -0.30 8.95
CA ARG A 75 7.21 -0.38 8.42
C ARG A 75 6.88 0.87 7.60
N SER A 76 6.04 0.70 6.59
CA SER A 76 5.50 1.83 5.83
C SER A 76 4.54 2.68 6.69
N PRO A 77 4.22 3.91 6.26
CA PRO A 77 3.22 4.74 6.94
C PRO A 77 1.87 4.05 7.08
N PHE A 78 1.41 3.32 6.06
CA PHE A 78 0.13 2.60 6.14
C PHE A 78 0.20 1.45 7.16
N GLN A 79 1.29 0.67 7.17
CA GLN A 79 1.49 -0.41 8.13
C GLN A 79 1.53 0.07 9.59
N GLN A 80 1.97 1.31 9.84
CA GLN A 80 1.90 1.91 11.17
C GLN A 80 0.47 2.20 11.63
N LEU A 81 -0.48 2.35 10.71
CA LEU A 81 -1.90 2.56 11.03
C LEU A 81 -2.58 1.28 11.51
N GLN A 82 -2.01 0.09 11.26
CA GLN A 82 -2.57 -1.19 11.72
C GLN A 82 -4.05 -1.39 11.34
N ILE A 83 -4.47 -0.81 10.21
CA ILE A 83 -5.82 -0.98 9.67
C ILE A 83 -5.84 -2.28 8.88
N SER A 84 -6.86 -3.11 9.13
CA SER A 84 -6.99 -4.39 8.43
C SER A 84 -7.37 -4.18 6.97
N GLU A 85 -6.86 -5.04 6.09
CA GLU A 85 -7.28 -5.08 4.70
C GLU A 85 -8.79 -5.31 4.57
N GLN A 86 -9.37 -6.12 5.45
CA GLN A 86 -10.81 -6.36 5.51
C GLN A 86 -11.61 -5.06 5.68
N PHE A 87 -11.13 -4.14 6.53
CA PHE A 87 -11.77 -2.83 6.66
C PHE A 87 -11.71 -2.04 5.35
N LEU A 88 -10.56 -2.01 4.67
CA LEU A 88 -10.43 -1.31 3.39
C LEU A 88 -11.40 -1.85 2.34
N VAL A 89 -11.54 -3.17 2.26
CA VAL A 89 -12.49 -3.83 1.36
C VAL A 89 -13.93 -3.44 1.68
N LEU A 90 -14.33 -3.49 2.96
CA LEU A 90 -15.67 -3.09 3.40
C LEU A 90 -15.98 -1.60 3.18
N ALA A 91 -14.95 -0.76 3.36
CA ALA A 91 -14.99 0.67 3.13
C ALA A 91 -14.97 1.02 1.63
N GLY A 92 -14.63 0.08 0.75
CA GLY A 92 -14.43 0.37 -0.67
C GLY A 92 -13.21 1.27 -0.94
N ILE A 93 -12.24 1.28 -0.04
CA ILE A 93 -11.04 2.11 -0.11
C ILE A 93 -9.89 1.29 -0.73
N SER A 94 -9.17 1.92 -1.65
CA SER A 94 -7.90 1.41 -2.19
C SER A 94 -6.73 2.18 -1.58
N VAL A 95 -5.69 1.46 -1.14
CA VAL A 95 -4.45 2.06 -0.62
C VAL A 95 -3.25 1.44 -1.31
N THR A 96 -2.33 2.29 -1.77
CA THR A 96 -1.01 1.84 -2.21
C THR A 96 -0.05 1.88 -1.02
N ASP A 97 0.37 0.70 -0.56
CA ASP A 97 1.44 0.51 0.41
C ASP A 97 2.79 0.40 -0.33
N TRP A 98 3.87 0.84 0.30
CA TRP A 98 5.21 0.73 -0.28
C TRP A 98 5.64 -0.73 -0.42
N GLY A 99 5.11 -1.63 0.41
CA GLY A 99 5.58 -3.01 0.47
C GLY A 99 7.04 -3.11 0.96
N PRO A 100 7.63 -4.31 0.96
CA PRO A 100 9.06 -4.46 1.22
C PRO A 100 9.86 -3.78 0.09
N PRO A 101 10.99 -3.13 0.39
CA PRO A 101 11.89 -2.67 -0.66
C PRO A 101 12.35 -3.91 -1.44
N PRO A 102 12.50 -3.84 -2.77
CA PRO A 102 13.11 -4.93 -3.51
C PRO A 102 14.49 -5.18 -2.89
N THR A 103 14.71 -6.41 -2.41
CA THR A 103 16.07 -6.87 -2.19
C THR A 103 16.74 -6.85 -3.55
N ASP A 104 17.73 -5.98 -3.72
CA ASP A 104 18.70 -6.08 -4.81
C ASP A 104 19.48 -7.39 -4.63
N GLY A 105 18.83 -8.51 -4.95
CA GLY A 105 19.51 -9.74 -5.32
C GLY A 105 19.79 -9.62 -6.81
N PRO A 106 21.00 -9.97 -7.29
CA PRO A 106 21.20 -10.09 -8.73
C PRO A 106 20.13 -11.04 -9.25
N SER A 107 19.32 -10.55 -10.20
CA SER A 107 18.49 -11.39 -11.06
C SER A 107 19.41 -12.41 -11.71
N THR A 108 19.60 -13.55 -11.05
CA THR A 108 20.28 -14.67 -11.63
C THR A 108 19.26 -15.28 -12.56
N THR A 109 19.31 -14.82 -13.80
CA THR A 109 18.86 -15.55 -14.97
C THR A 109 19.61 -16.88 -14.98
N ALA A 110 19.12 -17.86 -14.21
CA ALA A 110 19.60 -19.23 -14.26
C ALA A 110 18.70 -19.98 -15.24
N THR A 111 19.07 -19.87 -16.51
CA THR A 111 18.97 -20.88 -17.56
C THR A 111 18.27 -22.18 -17.13
N GLN A 112 17.07 -22.40 -17.68
CA GLN A 112 16.44 -23.71 -17.73
C GLN A 112 17.28 -24.63 -18.64
N PRO A 113 17.83 -25.76 -18.15
CA PRO A 113 18.42 -26.75 -19.03
C PRO A 113 17.28 -27.52 -19.69
N ARG A 114 17.26 -27.46 -21.02
CA ARG A 114 16.47 -28.32 -21.87
C ARG A 114 17.12 -29.71 -21.89
N ALA A 115 16.39 -30.73 -21.49
CA ALA A 115 16.64 -32.13 -21.84
C ALA A 115 15.33 -32.71 -22.36
#